data_AF-A0A094PUM7-F1
#
_entry.id   AF-A0A094PUM7-F1
#
_cell.length_a   1.000
_cell.length_b   1.000
_cell.length_c   1.000
_cell.angle_alpha   90.00
_cell.angle_beta   90.00
_cell.angle_gamma   90.00
#
_symmetry.space_group_name_H-M   'P 1'
#
loop_
_entity.id
_entity.type
_entity.pdbx_description
1 polymer ?
#
loop_
_entity_poly.entity_id
_entity_poly.type
_entity_poly.pdbx_seq_one_letter_code
_entity_poly.pdbx_strand_id
1 'polypeptide(L)'
;MLRVAVPNKGSLAEDSIAVLREAGYKQRTDSRDLVLVDTENQVEFYYLRPRDIALYVGSGELEAGITGRDLLIDSAAKAEEILSLGYGGSTFRFAAPNGKSWKVSDIAGKRVASAYPGLVNAHLDSLGIKSTVVRLDGAVESSVRLGVADLIADVVSTGNTLRQAGLEIFADPILISEAILISRANEKQNPSLQILLRRLQGVITARQYVLLDYDVPRTKSDAACAITPGLESPTISPLQNPDWVAVRAMVLRKETNRVMDELWEIGARGILVTDIHACRL
;
A
#
# COMPACT_ATOMS: atom_id res chain seq x y z
N MET A 1 3.55 22.22 -14.99
CA MET A 1 4.18 21.28 -14.04
C MET A 1 3.09 20.57 -13.29
N LEU A 2 3.23 19.27 -13.07
CA LEU A 2 2.28 18.47 -12.28
C LEU A 2 2.49 18.75 -10.80
N ARG A 3 1.44 19.01 -10.02
CA ARG A 3 1.52 19.20 -8.57
C ARG A 3 1.04 17.95 -7.85
N VAL A 4 1.89 17.41 -6.99
CA VAL A 4 1.67 16.13 -6.32
C VAL A 4 1.77 16.29 -4.81
N ALA A 5 0.71 15.91 -4.10
CA ALA A 5 0.72 15.87 -2.65
C ALA A 5 1.42 14.61 -2.14
N VAL A 6 2.28 14.76 -1.13
CA VAL A 6 2.99 13.65 -0.47
C VAL A 6 2.78 13.75 1.05
N PRO A 7 2.58 12.64 1.78
CA PRO A 7 2.51 12.66 3.24
C PRO A 7 3.76 13.28 3.87
N ASN A 8 3.59 14.30 4.71
CA ASN A 8 4.72 14.97 5.37
C ASN A 8 5.24 14.26 6.62
N LYS A 9 4.42 13.38 7.21
CA LYS A 9 4.71 12.62 8.44
C LYS A 9 3.84 11.37 8.53
N GLY A 10 4.12 10.56 9.55
CA GLY A 10 3.37 9.33 9.83
C GLY A 10 3.89 8.14 9.02
N SER A 11 3.23 7.00 9.17
CA SER A 11 3.67 5.71 8.61
C SER A 11 3.81 5.68 7.10
N LEU A 12 3.09 6.55 6.36
CA LEU A 12 3.13 6.55 4.90
C LEU A 12 4.25 7.43 4.31
N ALA A 13 4.86 8.32 5.10
CA ALA A 13 5.72 9.37 4.56
C ALA A 13 7.04 8.85 3.97
N GLU A 14 7.75 8.01 4.71
CA GLU A 14 9.06 7.50 4.28
C GLU A 14 8.93 6.59 3.04
N ASP A 15 7.96 5.66 3.07
CA ASP A 15 7.69 4.78 1.94
C ASP A 15 7.26 5.55 0.68
N SER A 16 6.42 6.57 0.83
CA SER A 16 5.99 7.41 -0.32
C SER A 16 7.17 8.14 -0.95
N ILE A 17 8.07 8.69 -0.12
CA ILE A 17 9.30 9.34 -0.59
C ILE A 17 10.24 8.33 -1.26
N ALA A 18 10.38 7.13 -0.69
CA ALA A 18 11.22 6.08 -1.25
C ALA A 18 10.72 5.63 -2.63
N VAL A 19 9.42 5.36 -2.77
CA VAL A 19 8.81 4.97 -4.06
C VAL A 19 8.98 6.07 -5.11
N LEU A 20 8.77 7.34 -4.74
CA LEU A 20 8.97 8.46 -5.67
C LEU A 20 10.44 8.59 -6.10
N ARG A 21 11.38 8.37 -5.17
CA ARG A 21 12.83 8.40 -5.47
C ARG A 21 13.23 7.25 -6.41
N GLU A 22 12.74 6.04 -6.15
CA GLU A 22 12.93 4.86 -7.02
C GLU A 22 12.31 5.07 -8.40
N ALA A 23 11.21 5.82 -8.48
CA ALA A 23 10.57 6.24 -9.73
C ALA A 23 11.33 7.37 -10.46
N GLY A 24 12.48 7.81 -9.93
CA GLY A 24 13.37 8.80 -10.56
C GLY A 24 12.96 10.26 -10.34
N TYR A 25 12.16 10.55 -9.31
CA TYR A 25 11.82 11.92 -8.93
C TYR A 25 12.73 12.45 -7.84
N LYS A 26 13.11 13.72 -7.95
CA LYS A 26 13.78 14.44 -6.86
C LYS A 26 12.85 14.46 -5.65
N GLN A 27 13.40 14.26 -4.45
CA GLN A 27 12.66 14.33 -3.19
C GLN A 27 13.39 15.22 -2.18
N ARG A 28 12.64 15.76 -1.21
CA ARG A 28 13.21 16.61 -0.14
C ARG A 28 14.24 15.82 0.68
N THR A 29 15.24 16.54 1.16
CA THR A 29 16.26 16.01 2.08
C THR A 29 15.99 16.45 3.53
N ASP A 30 15.47 17.67 3.73
CA ASP A 30 15.01 18.15 5.04
C ASP A 30 13.50 17.92 5.17
N SER A 31 13.05 17.32 6.27
CA SER A 31 11.63 17.10 6.54
C SER A 31 10.85 18.39 6.81
N ARG A 32 11.54 19.50 7.07
CA ARG A 32 10.97 20.86 7.21
C ARG A 32 10.61 21.49 5.88
N ASP A 33 11.19 21.02 4.77
CA ASP A 33 10.83 21.50 3.44
C ASP A 33 9.43 20.99 3.09
N LEU A 34 8.49 21.92 2.92
CA LEU A 34 7.09 21.61 2.61
C LEU A 34 6.79 21.63 1.12
N VAL A 35 7.68 22.19 0.31
CA VAL A 35 7.56 22.25 -1.15
C VAL A 35 8.90 21.89 -1.77
N LEU A 36 8.87 21.10 -2.83
CA LEU A 36 10.05 20.76 -3.62
C LEU A 36 9.71 20.83 -5.11
N VAL A 37 10.51 21.59 -5.85
CA VAL A 37 10.40 21.67 -7.31
C VAL A 37 11.44 20.73 -7.95
N ASP A 38 10.94 19.81 -8.77
CA ASP A 38 11.73 18.95 -9.67
C ASP A 38 11.59 19.49 -11.10
N THR A 39 12.52 20.36 -11.48
CA THR A 39 12.52 21.01 -12.79
C THR A 39 12.80 20.05 -13.93
N GLU A 40 13.57 18.98 -13.71
CA GLU A 40 13.91 17.99 -14.73
C GLU A 40 12.66 17.17 -15.11
N ASN A 41 11.91 16.73 -14.10
CA ASN A 41 10.69 15.95 -14.33
C ASN A 41 9.42 16.81 -14.49
N GLN A 42 9.51 18.13 -14.37
CA GLN A 42 8.38 19.07 -14.43
C GLN A 42 7.29 18.79 -13.39
N VAL A 43 7.71 18.45 -12.16
CA VAL A 43 6.83 18.14 -11.02
C VAL A 43 7.12 19.05 -9.84
N GLU A 44 6.08 19.45 -9.13
CA GLU A 44 6.17 20.13 -7.84
C GLU A 44 5.52 19.26 -6.76
N PHE A 45 6.28 18.93 -5.72
CA PHE A 45 5.81 18.12 -4.60
C PHE A 45 5.42 19.01 -3.42
N TYR A 46 4.24 18.77 -2.87
CA TYR A 46 3.71 19.45 -1.68
C TYR A 46 3.60 18.43 -0.54
N TYR A 47 4.33 18.66 0.55
CA TYR A 47 4.34 17.75 1.68
C TYR A 47 3.29 18.17 2.71
N LEU A 48 2.17 17.44 2.75
CA LEU A 48 0.96 17.80 3.50
C LEU A 48 0.61 16.76 4.56
N ARG A 49 -0.29 17.12 5.48
CA ARG A 49 -0.83 16.15 6.43
C ARG A 49 -1.67 15.10 5.67
N PRO A 50 -1.52 13.79 5.96
CA PRO A 50 -2.21 12.74 5.21
C PRO A 50 -3.74 12.94 5.08
N ARG A 51 -4.39 13.37 6.17
CA ARG A 51 -5.84 13.67 6.23
C ARG A 51 -6.29 14.75 5.27
N ASP A 52 -5.42 15.71 4.95
CA ASP A 52 -5.79 16.87 4.14
C ASP A 52 -5.56 16.61 2.64
N ILE A 53 -4.73 15.62 2.28
CA ILE A 53 -4.32 15.34 0.89
C ILE A 53 -5.53 15.10 -0.02
N ALA A 54 -6.49 14.28 0.42
CA ALA A 54 -7.69 14.00 -0.37
C ALA A 54 -8.51 15.26 -0.65
N LEU A 55 -8.57 16.19 0.30
CA LEU A 55 -9.28 17.47 0.14
C LEU A 55 -8.57 18.40 -0.85
N TYR A 56 -7.24 18.50 -0.80
CA TYR A 56 -6.47 19.31 -1.77
C TYR A 56 -6.57 18.75 -3.21
N VAL A 57 -6.53 17.43 -3.36
CA VAL A 57 -6.72 16.80 -4.67
C VAL A 57 -8.16 16.97 -5.15
N GLY A 58 -9.14 16.71 -4.29
CA GLY A 58 -10.56 16.80 -4.65
C GLY A 58 -11.06 18.23 -4.93
N SER A 59 -10.41 19.25 -4.37
CA SER A 59 -10.81 20.66 -4.56
C SER A 59 -10.31 21.31 -5.85
N GLY A 60 -9.25 20.78 -6.48
CA GLY A 60 -8.69 21.39 -7.69
C GLY A 60 -7.22 21.78 -7.57
N GLU A 61 -6.75 22.05 -6.36
CA GLU A 61 -5.47 22.74 -6.10
C GLU A 61 -4.22 21.92 -6.47
N LEU A 62 -4.33 20.60 -6.38
CA LEU A 62 -3.29 19.62 -6.72
C LEU A 62 -3.86 18.57 -7.66
N GLU A 63 -3.09 18.14 -8.69
CA GLU A 63 -3.57 17.16 -9.67
C GLU A 63 -3.55 15.72 -9.14
N ALA A 64 -2.63 15.40 -8.24
CA ALA A 64 -2.52 14.06 -7.65
C ALA A 64 -2.03 14.10 -6.20
N GLY A 65 -2.19 12.99 -5.49
CA GLY A 65 -1.66 12.86 -4.13
C GLY A 65 -1.52 11.42 -3.67
N ILE A 66 -0.60 11.18 -2.73
CA ILE A 66 -0.46 9.88 -2.06
C ILE A 66 -1.10 9.97 -0.67
N THR A 67 -2.03 9.08 -0.34
CA THR A 67 -2.67 9.02 0.99
C THR A 67 -3.12 7.58 1.31
N GLY A 68 -3.76 7.36 2.46
CA GLY A 68 -4.38 6.09 2.81
C GLY A 68 -5.78 5.94 2.21
N ARG A 69 -6.16 4.71 1.83
CA ARG A 69 -7.51 4.42 1.32
C ARG A 69 -8.60 4.77 2.34
N ASP A 70 -8.36 4.49 3.61
CA ASP A 70 -9.19 4.92 4.74
C ASP A 70 -9.41 6.44 4.78
N LEU A 71 -8.35 7.22 4.61
CA LEU A 71 -8.38 8.69 4.62
C LEU A 71 -9.14 9.26 3.42
N LEU A 72 -8.99 8.65 2.23
CA LEU A 72 -9.76 9.03 1.06
C LEU A 72 -11.26 8.85 1.33
N ILE A 73 -11.67 7.65 1.78
CA ILE A 73 -13.07 7.33 2.05
C ILE A 73 -13.64 8.25 3.14
N ASP A 74 -12.90 8.46 4.23
CA ASP A 74 -13.33 9.31 5.33
C ASP A 74 -13.54 10.78 4.92
N SER A 75 -12.69 11.28 4.02
CA SER A 75 -12.75 12.67 3.58
C SER A 75 -13.98 13.00 2.73
N ALA A 76 -14.61 12.01 2.10
CA ALA A 76 -15.64 12.17 1.07
C ALA A 76 -15.24 13.17 -0.05
N ALA A 77 -13.94 13.37 -0.26
CA ALA A 77 -13.44 14.30 -1.26
C ALA A 77 -13.74 13.81 -2.68
N LYS A 78 -13.85 14.74 -3.63
CA LYS A 78 -14.04 14.44 -5.06
C LYS A 78 -12.76 13.97 -5.74
N ALA A 79 -12.13 12.95 -5.18
CA ALA A 79 -10.94 12.29 -5.69
C ALA A 79 -11.18 10.79 -5.80
N GLU A 80 -10.48 10.14 -6.72
CA GLU A 80 -10.58 8.72 -7.01
C GLU A 80 -9.23 8.07 -6.81
N GLU A 81 -9.25 6.86 -6.27
CA GLU A 81 -8.09 5.96 -6.29
C GLU A 81 -7.75 5.60 -7.74
N ILE A 82 -6.48 5.75 -8.10
CA ILE A 82 -5.96 5.42 -9.43
C ILE A 82 -4.84 4.39 -9.42
N LEU A 83 -4.23 4.12 -8.26
CA LEU A 83 -3.18 3.11 -8.11
C LEU A 83 -3.01 2.70 -6.64
N SER A 84 -3.08 1.40 -6.34
CA SER A 84 -2.57 0.80 -5.09
C SER A 84 -1.06 0.82 -5.05
N LEU A 85 -0.45 1.28 -3.96
CA LEU A 85 1.00 1.37 -3.84
C LEU A 85 1.65 0.18 -3.10
N GLY A 86 0.85 -0.70 -2.48
CA GLY A 86 1.34 -1.96 -1.92
C GLY A 86 2.12 -1.82 -0.60
N TYR A 87 1.99 -0.70 0.12
CA TYR A 87 2.57 -0.48 1.44
C TYR A 87 1.58 0.20 2.39
N GLY A 88 1.93 0.30 3.67
CA GLY A 88 1.05 0.90 4.68
C GLY A 88 -0.21 0.08 4.96
N GLY A 89 -0.17 -1.23 4.72
CA GLY A 89 -1.32 -2.12 4.87
C GLY A 89 -1.87 -2.14 6.30
N SER A 90 -3.19 -2.01 6.43
CA SER A 90 -3.90 -2.06 7.71
C SER A 90 -5.33 -2.57 7.53
N THR A 91 -5.98 -2.95 8.64
CA THR A 91 -7.43 -3.25 8.61
C THR A 91 -8.18 -2.28 9.50
N PHE A 92 -9.29 -1.75 9.01
CA PHE A 92 -10.19 -0.93 9.81
C PHE A 92 -11.27 -1.82 10.42
N ARG A 93 -11.46 -1.77 11.74
CA ARG A 93 -12.25 -2.75 12.50
C ARG A 93 -13.16 -2.08 13.52
N PHE A 94 -14.31 -2.70 13.78
CA PHE A 94 -15.04 -2.43 15.01
C PHE A 94 -14.41 -3.16 16.20
N ALA A 95 -14.43 -2.53 17.37
CA ALA A 95 -14.04 -3.15 18.63
C ALA A 95 -14.94 -2.68 19.78
N ALA A 96 -15.27 -3.57 20.70
CA ALA A 96 -16.19 -3.31 21.80
C ALA A 96 -15.70 -3.98 23.11
N PRO A 97 -16.25 -3.64 24.30
CA PRO A 97 -15.87 -4.25 25.55
C PRO A 97 -15.92 -5.77 25.50
N ASN A 98 -14.88 -6.40 26.05
CA ASN A 98 -14.82 -7.85 26.19
C ASN A 98 -15.92 -8.40 27.10
N GLY A 99 -16.18 -9.71 26.98
CA GLY A 99 -17.11 -10.42 27.86
C GLY A 99 -18.54 -10.53 27.34
N LYS A 100 -18.82 -10.03 26.13
CA LYS A 100 -20.06 -10.30 25.38
C LYS A 100 -19.69 -10.66 23.95
N SER A 101 -20.35 -11.67 23.38
CA SER A 101 -20.23 -11.94 21.93
C SER A 101 -20.99 -10.86 21.14
N TRP A 102 -20.26 -9.86 20.65
CA TRP A 102 -20.81 -8.76 19.83
C TRP A 102 -21.05 -9.21 18.40
N LYS A 103 -22.17 -8.74 17.82
CA LYS A 103 -22.51 -8.88 16.40
C LYS A 103 -22.67 -7.50 15.77
N VAL A 104 -22.57 -7.45 14.45
CA VAL A 104 -22.80 -6.22 13.68
C VAL A 104 -24.17 -5.58 14.01
N SER A 105 -25.21 -6.39 14.20
CA SER A 105 -26.54 -5.92 14.59
C SER A 105 -26.61 -5.24 15.96
N ASP A 106 -25.67 -5.53 16.88
CA ASP A 106 -25.63 -4.90 18.21
C ASP A 106 -25.20 -3.42 18.15
N ILE A 107 -24.70 -2.93 17.01
CA ILE A 107 -24.30 -1.54 16.82
C ILE A 107 -25.52 -0.61 16.75
N ALA A 108 -26.70 -1.14 16.43
CA ALA A 108 -27.92 -0.35 16.31
C ALA A 108 -28.24 0.41 17.60
N GLY A 109 -28.44 1.73 17.49
CA GLY A 109 -28.74 2.62 18.61
C GLY A 109 -27.55 2.91 19.54
N LYS A 110 -26.34 2.44 19.23
CA LYS A 110 -25.13 2.66 20.02
C LYS A 110 -24.38 3.91 19.60
N ARG A 111 -23.45 4.33 20.46
CA ARG A 111 -22.45 5.36 20.17
C ARG A 111 -21.16 4.68 19.72
N VAL A 112 -20.66 5.05 18.54
CA VAL A 112 -19.43 4.52 17.96
C VAL A 112 -18.39 5.63 17.92
N ALA A 113 -17.32 5.53 18.71
CA ALA A 113 -16.22 6.49 18.64
C ALA A 113 -15.26 6.17 17.50
N SER A 114 -14.87 7.19 16.74
CA SER A 114 -13.86 7.04 15.69
C SER A 114 -13.19 8.36 15.35
N ALA A 115 -11.95 8.28 14.89
CA ALA A 115 -11.28 9.39 14.22
C ALA A 115 -11.64 9.48 12.72
N TYR A 116 -12.47 8.58 12.21
CA TYR A 116 -12.86 8.50 10.80
C TYR A 116 -14.39 8.45 10.67
N PRO A 117 -15.09 9.53 11.07
CA PRO A 117 -16.55 9.52 11.10
C PRO A 117 -17.18 9.34 9.72
N GLY A 118 -16.58 9.86 8.65
CA GLY A 118 -17.10 9.71 7.28
C GLY A 118 -17.05 8.25 6.84
N LEU A 119 -15.94 7.56 7.11
CA LEU A 119 -15.78 6.15 6.79
C LEU A 119 -16.77 5.27 7.56
N VAL A 120 -16.90 5.52 8.88
CA VAL A 120 -17.80 4.74 9.73
C VAL A 120 -19.26 4.96 9.34
N ASN A 121 -19.68 6.20 9.10
CA ASN A 121 -21.04 6.50 8.65
C ASN A 121 -21.35 5.80 7.32
N ALA A 122 -20.46 5.92 6.32
CA ALA A 122 -20.65 5.29 5.01
C ALA A 122 -20.82 3.75 5.13
N HIS A 123 -20.04 3.11 6.01
CA HIS A 123 -20.16 1.67 6.23
C HIS A 123 -21.47 1.30 6.94
N LEU A 124 -21.86 2.02 7.99
CA LEU A 124 -23.11 1.77 8.71
C LEU A 124 -24.34 1.99 7.83
N ASP A 125 -24.32 3.02 6.99
CA ASP A 125 -25.37 3.30 5.99
C ASP A 125 -25.49 2.16 4.99
N SER A 126 -24.36 1.60 4.51
CA SER A 126 -24.36 0.44 3.62
C SER A 126 -24.98 -0.82 4.24
N LEU A 127 -24.96 -0.92 5.57
CA LEU A 127 -25.57 -2.01 6.34
C LEU A 127 -27.01 -1.69 6.80
N GLY A 128 -27.51 -0.49 6.56
CA GLY A 128 -28.81 -0.03 7.07
C GLY A 128 -28.87 0.12 8.59
N ILE A 129 -27.74 0.29 9.26
CA ILE A 129 -27.63 0.35 10.73
C ILE A 129 -27.59 1.80 11.18
N LYS A 130 -28.57 2.19 12.00
CA LYS A 130 -28.59 3.51 12.63
C LYS A 130 -27.80 3.49 13.94
N SER A 131 -26.75 4.29 14.04
CA SER A 131 -25.98 4.51 15.27
C SER A 131 -25.52 5.97 15.35
N THR A 132 -24.97 6.39 16.50
CA THR A 132 -24.42 7.73 16.69
C THR A 132 -22.90 7.68 16.59
N VAL A 133 -22.32 8.22 15.52
CA VAL A 133 -20.86 8.28 15.38
C VAL A 133 -20.31 9.51 16.12
N VAL A 134 -19.42 9.26 17.07
CA VAL A 134 -18.75 10.29 17.89
C VAL A 134 -17.34 10.50 17.35
N ARG A 135 -17.09 11.68 16.76
CA ARG A 135 -15.76 12.04 16.26
C ARG A 135 -14.81 12.31 17.43
N LEU A 136 -13.64 11.70 17.39
CA LEU A 136 -12.50 11.99 18.28
C LEU A 136 -11.21 12.16 17.47
N ASP A 137 -10.33 13.06 17.86
CA ASP A 137 -9.09 13.32 17.09
C ASP A 137 -7.95 12.32 17.39
N GLY A 138 -8.15 11.39 18.32
CA GLY A 138 -7.21 10.31 18.66
C GLY A 138 -7.56 9.62 19.98
N ALA A 139 -6.78 8.58 20.33
CA ALA A 139 -6.94 7.78 21.57
C ALA A 139 -8.38 7.28 21.79
N VAL A 140 -9.00 6.78 20.71
CA VAL A 140 -10.40 6.33 20.70
C VAL A 140 -10.64 5.18 21.66
N GLU A 141 -9.64 4.36 21.96
CA GLU A 141 -9.76 3.17 22.80
C GLU A 141 -10.19 3.49 24.24
N SER A 142 -9.81 4.67 24.74
CA SER A 142 -10.20 5.13 26.08
C SER A 142 -11.65 5.63 26.15
N SER A 143 -12.28 5.94 25.00
CA SER A 143 -13.60 6.55 24.95
C SER A 143 -14.69 5.65 25.55
N VAL A 144 -14.52 4.34 25.43
CA VAL A 144 -15.50 3.36 25.95
C VAL A 144 -15.45 3.33 27.48
N ARG A 145 -14.25 3.26 28.05
CA ARG A 145 -14.06 3.28 29.51
C ARG A 145 -14.53 4.60 30.14
N LEU A 146 -14.36 5.72 29.43
CA LEU A 146 -14.81 7.04 29.87
C LEU A 146 -16.32 7.27 29.65
N GLY A 147 -17.03 6.32 29.03
CA GLY A 147 -18.47 6.42 28.79
C GLY A 147 -18.86 7.37 27.65
N VAL A 148 -17.91 7.80 26.82
CA VAL A 148 -18.14 8.67 25.64
C VAL A 148 -18.80 7.88 24.50
N ALA A 149 -18.45 6.60 24.36
CA ALA A 149 -19.01 5.70 23.36
C ALA A 149 -19.24 4.31 23.94
N ASP A 150 -20.03 3.49 23.24
CA ASP A 150 -20.31 2.11 23.65
C ASP A 150 -19.39 1.11 22.95
N LEU A 151 -18.88 1.49 21.78
CA LEU A 151 -17.87 0.77 21.00
C LEU A 151 -17.03 1.76 20.17
N ILE A 152 -16.00 1.26 19.49
CA ILE A 152 -15.14 2.05 18.62
C ILE A 152 -15.03 1.45 17.22
N ALA A 153 -14.57 2.27 16.28
CA ALA A 153 -14.12 1.83 14.97
C ALA A 153 -12.80 2.52 14.62
N ASP A 154 -11.73 1.75 14.44
CA ASP A 154 -10.40 2.31 14.20
C ASP A 154 -9.50 1.38 13.38
N VAL A 155 -8.35 1.92 12.97
CA VAL A 155 -7.27 1.20 12.32
C VAL A 155 -6.62 0.21 13.29
N VAL A 156 -6.56 -1.05 12.88
CA VAL A 156 -5.94 -2.14 13.64
C VAL A 156 -4.81 -2.75 12.82
N SER A 157 -3.61 -2.72 13.42
CA SER A 157 -2.44 -3.47 12.94
C SER A 157 -2.29 -4.79 13.71
N THR A 158 -1.82 -4.76 14.97
CA THR A 158 -1.60 -5.97 15.79
C THR A 158 -2.72 -6.27 16.78
N GLY A 159 -3.58 -5.29 17.07
CA GLY A 159 -4.66 -5.40 18.07
C GLY A 159 -4.20 -5.29 19.53
N ASN A 160 -2.92 -5.05 19.80
CA ASN A 160 -2.40 -4.94 21.17
C ASN A 160 -3.03 -3.78 21.96
N THR A 161 -3.19 -2.61 21.34
CA THR A 161 -3.79 -1.42 21.97
C THR A 161 -5.23 -1.68 22.40
N LEU A 162 -6.01 -2.37 21.54
CA LEU A 162 -7.39 -2.75 21.85
C LEU A 162 -7.48 -3.67 23.06
N ARG A 163 -6.63 -4.71 23.10
CA ARG A 163 -6.60 -5.67 24.23
C ARG A 163 -6.24 -4.98 25.54
N GLN A 164 -5.27 -4.07 25.54
CA GLN A 164 -4.88 -3.30 26.73
C GLN A 164 -6.02 -2.38 27.23
N ALA A 165 -6.87 -1.91 26.33
CA ALA A 165 -8.06 -1.13 26.66
C ALA A 165 -9.28 -2.00 27.07
N GLY A 166 -9.14 -3.33 27.12
CA GLY A 166 -10.24 -4.25 27.43
C GLY A 166 -11.25 -4.41 26.29
N LEU A 167 -10.84 -4.15 25.05
CA LEU A 167 -11.67 -4.24 23.86
C LEU A 167 -11.32 -5.49 23.05
N GLU A 168 -12.33 -6.07 22.41
CA GLU A 168 -12.19 -7.16 21.44
C GLU A 168 -12.76 -6.77 20.08
N ILE A 169 -12.07 -7.20 19.02
CA ILE A 169 -12.52 -7.03 17.64
C ILE A 169 -13.70 -7.95 17.41
N PHE A 170 -14.73 -7.45 16.74
CA PHE A 170 -15.84 -8.25 16.28
C PHE A 170 -16.18 -7.91 14.83
N ALA A 171 -16.81 -8.87 14.14
CA ALA A 171 -17.13 -8.81 12.72
C ALA A 171 -15.91 -8.76 11.77
N ASP A 172 -16.22 -8.83 10.49
CA ASP A 172 -15.25 -8.69 9.41
C ASP A 172 -14.68 -7.27 9.34
N PRO A 173 -13.50 -7.08 8.72
CA PRO A 173 -12.98 -5.75 8.46
C PRO A 173 -13.99 -4.84 7.74
N ILE A 174 -14.10 -3.61 8.23
CA ILE A 174 -14.81 -2.52 7.55
C ILE A 174 -14.09 -2.20 6.24
N LEU A 175 -12.75 -2.17 6.29
CA LEU A 175 -11.89 -1.85 5.16
C LEU A 175 -10.53 -2.54 5.31
N ILE A 176 -9.96 -3.00 4.20
CA ILE A 176 -8.52 -3.28 4.07
C ILE A 176 -7.90 -2.06 3.41
N SER A 177 -7.09 -1.31 4.16
CA SER A 177 -6.50 -0.05 3.74
C SER A 177 -5.03 -0.26 3.38
N GLU A 178 -4.55 0.56 2.46
CA GLU A 178 -3.14 0.67 2.08
C GLU A 178 -2.88 2.10 1.55
N ALA A 179 -1.62 2.42 1.29
CA ALA A 179 -1.27 3.63 0.58
C ALA A 179 -1.73 3.56 -0.88
N ILE A 180 -2.33 4.64 -1.35
CA ILE A 180 -2.89 4.78 -2.69
C ILE A 180 -2.46 6.10 -3.31
N LEU A 181 -2.34 6.11 -4.64
CA LEU A 181 -2.31 7.34 -5.44
C LEU A 181 -3.75 7.71 -5.79
N ILE A 182 -4.08 8.98 -5.60
CA ILE A 182 -5.39 9.54 -5.91
C ILE A 182 -5.27 10.69 -6.91
N SER A 183 -6.33 10.91 -7.68
CA SER A 183 -6.48 12.04 -8.59
C SER A 183 -7.96 12.36 -8.83
N ARG A 184 -8.28 13.48 -9.46
CA ARG A 184 -9.64 13.76 -9.92
C ARG A 184 -9.93 12.99 -11.22
N ALA A 185 -11.20 12.66 -11.45
CA ALA A 185 -11.61 11.94 -12.66
C ALA A 185 -11.17 12.64 -13.97
N ASN A 186 -11.23 13.98 -14.01
CA ASN A 186 -10.85 14.76 -15.18
C ASN A 186 -9.32 14.86 -15.41
N GLU A 187 -8.51 14.63 -14.39
CA GLU A 187 -7.04 14.64 -14.49
C GLU A 187 -6.48 13.32 -15.02
N LYS A 188 -7.28 12.24 -15.08
CA LYS A 188 -6.82 10.92 -15.54
C LYS A 188 -6.18 10.95 -16.93
N GLN A 189 -6.58 11.87 -17.81
CA GLN A 189 -6.00 12.00 -19.16
C GLN A 189 -4.80 12.96 -19.22
N ASN A 190 -4.38 13.54 -18.10
CA ASN A 190 -3.23 14.44 -18.03
C ASN A 190 -1.93 13.66 -18.38
N PRO A 191 -1.21 14.05 -19.45
CA PRO A 191 0.00 13.33 -19.87
C PRO A 191 1.08 13.24 -18.81
N SER A 192 1.24 14.29 -17.99
CA SER A 192 2.21 14.31 -16.89
C SER A 192 1.82 13.33 -15.78
N LEU A 193 0.53 13.22 -15.46
CA LEU A 193 0.04 12.23 -14.50
C LEU A 193 0.22 10.81 -15.03
N GLN A 194 -0.01 10.57 -16.31
CA GLN A 194 0.22 9.26 -16.94
C GLN A 194 1.69 8.83 -16.89
N ILE A 195 2.64 9.77 -17.02
CA ILE A 195 4.06 9.50 -16.82
C ILE A 195 4.32 9.08 -15.36
N LEU A 196 3.79 9.82 -14.38
CA LEU A 196 3.91 9.50 -12.95
C LEU A 196 3.35 8.10 -12.66
N LEU A 197 2.13 7.81 -13.12
CA LEU A 197 1.47 6.53 -12.94
C LEU A 197 2.32 5.37 -13.47
N ARG A 198 2.82 5.45 -14.71
CA ARG A 198 3.67 4.40 -15.30
C ARG A 198 4.98 4.19 -14.53
N ARG A 199 5.59 5.26 -14.04
CA ARG A 199 6.84 5.16 -13.26
C ARG A 199 6.61 4.53 -11.89
N LEU A 200 5.56 4.97 -11.19
CA LEU A 200 5.17 4.38 -9.90
C LEU A 200 4.77 2.91 -10.04
N GLN A 201 3.92 2.59 -11.03
CA GLN A 201 3.55 1.21 -11.33
C GLN A 201 4.79 0.34 -11.54
N GLY A 202 5.79 0.84 -12.26
CA GLY A 202 7.00 0.06 -12.52
C GLY A 202 7.83 -0.23 -11.28
N VAL A 203 7.85 0.69 -10.31
CA VAL A 203 8.50 0.46 -9.01
C VAL A 203 7.70 -0.56 -8.18
N ILE A 204 6.38 -0.42 -8.12
CA ILE A 204 5.50 -1.31 -7.35
C ILE A 204 5.59 -2.73 -7.90
N THR A 205 5.53 -2.89 -9.22
CA THR A 205 5.72 -4.18 -9.88
C THR A 205 7.09 -4.74 -9.55
N ALA A 206 8.17 -3.97 -9.70
CA ALA A 206 9.53 -4.45 -9.41
C ALA A 206 9.71 -4.96 -7.98
N ARG A 207 9.11 -4.29 -6.98
CA ARG A 207 9.18 -4.71 -5.57
C ARG A 207 8.58 -6.10 -5.32
N GLN A 208 7.63 -6.55 -6.14
CA GLN A 208 7.02 -7.87 -6.03
C GLN A 208 7.92 -9.01 -6.54
N TYR A 209 8.95 -8.68 -7.30
CA TYR A 209 9.84 -9.64 -7.94
C TYR A 209 11.29 -9.49 -7.47
N VAL A 210 12.05 -10.54 -7.72
CA VAL A 210 13.51 -10.54 -7.72
C VAL A 210 13.98 -11.10 -9.06
N LEU A 211 15.19 -10.75 -9.44
CA LEU A 211 15.87 -11.40 -10.56
C LEU A 211 16.67 -12.57 -10.00
N LEU A 212 16.33 -13.78 -10.43
CA LEU A 212 17.11 -14.98 -10.15
C LEU A 212 18.06 -15.21 -11.33
N ASP A 213 19.34 -15.39 -11.01
CA ASP A 213 20.40 -15.81 -11.93
C ASP A 213 21.04 -17.09 -11.37
N TYR A 214 21.19 -18.13 -12.18
CA TYR A 214 21.80 -19.38 -11.72
C TYR A 214 22.41 -20.18 -12.87
N ASP A 215 23.41 -20.99 -12.53
CA ASP A 215 24.01 -21.95 -13.47
C ASP A 215 23.34 -23.31 -13.32
N VAL A 216 23.07 -24.00 -14.43
CA VAL A 216 22.46 -25.33 -14.42
C VAL A 216 23.05 -26.20 -15.53
N PRO A 217 23.18 -27.54 -15.33
CA PRO A 217 23.55 -28.44 -16.42
C PRO A 217 22.59 -28.28 -17.61
N ARG A 218 23.13 -28.24 -18.83
CA ARG A 218 22.36 -28.04 -20.07
C ARG A 218 21.22 -29.05 -20.20
N THR A 219 21.45 -30.30 -19.79
CA THR A 219 20.46 -31.40 -19.81
C THR A 219 19.29 -31.20 -18.83
N LYS A 220 19.40 -30.25 -17.91
CA LYS A 220 18.37 -29.91 -16.91
C LYS A 220 17.74 -28.53 -17.16
N SER A 221 18.13 -27.84 -18.23
CA SER A 221 17.64 -26.50 -18.56
C SER A 221 16.11 -26.42 -18.69
N ASP A 222 15.47 -27.37 -19.38
CA ASP A 222 14.01 -27.41 -19.53
C ASP A 222 13.29 -27.52 -18.18
N ALA A 223 13.78 -28.38 -17.28
CA ALA A 223 13.23 -28.54 -15.95
C ALA A 223 13.40 -27.26 -15.11
N ALA A 224 14.55 -26.60 -15.23
CA ALA A 224 14.81 -25.33 -14.55
C ALA A 224 13.92 -24.19 -15.08
N CYS A 225 13.65 -24.17 -16.39
CA CYS A 225 12.74 -23.20 -17.01
C CYS A 225 11.28 -23.43 -16.60
N ALA A 226 10.88 -24.68 -16.31
CA ALA A 226 9.56 -24.95 -15.76
C ALA A 226 9.40 -24.45 -14.31
N ILE A 227 10.48 -24.47 -13.51
CA ILE A 227 10.52 -23.90 -12.16
C ILE A 227 10.52 -22.37 -12.21
N THR A 228 11.27 -21.78 -13.15
CA THR A 228 11.37 -20.32 -13.32
C THR A 228 10.92 -19.88 -14.71
N PRO A 229 9.61 -19.88 -14.99
CA PRO A 229 9.09 -19.53 -16.33
C PRO A 229 9.32 -18.05 -16.71
N GLY A 230 9.70 -17.21 -15.75
CA GLY A 230 9.84 -15.77 -15.96
C GLY A 230 8.49 -15.08 -16.20
N LEU A 231 8.54 -13.84 -16.68
CA LEU A 231 7.34 -13.11 -17.10
C LEU A 231 6.91 -13.45 -18.53
N GLU A 232 7.87 -13.46 -19.45
CA GLU A 232 7.66 -13.85 -20.86
C GLU A 232 8.30 -15.22 -21.12
N SER A 233 9.59 -15.34 -20.81
CA SER A 233 10.38 -16.56 -20.93
C SER A 233 11.71 -16.38 -20.17
N PRO A 234 12.30 -17.44 -19.59
CA PRO A 234 13.63 -17.33 -19.01
C PRO A 234 14.69 -17.05 -20.08
N THR A 235 15.67 -16.23 -19.75
CA THR A 235 16.85 -16.01 -20.61
C THR A 235 17.86 -17.13 -20.37
N ILE A 236 18.32 -17.81 -21.42
CA ILE A 236 19.31 -18.89 -21.34
C ILE A 236 20.57 -18.47 -22.09
N SER A 237 21.71 -18.44 -21.40
CA SER A 237 23.02 -18.08 -21.97
C SER A 237 24.01 -19.25 -21.85
N PRO A 238 24.76 -19.61 -22.90
CA PRO A 238 25.80 -20.63 -22.81
C PRO A 238 26.95 -20.15 -21.93
N LEU A 239 27.54 -21.06 -21.15
CA LEU A 239 28.76 -20.81 -20.39
C LEU A 239 30.00 -21.28 -21.14
N GLN A 240 31.18 -20.92 -20.64
CA GLN A 240 32.46 -21.42 -21.17
C GLN A 240 32.55 -22.94 -21.07
N ASN A 241 32.01 -23.53 -20.00
CA ASN A 241 31.79 -24.96 -19.93
C ASN A 241 30.55 -25.32 -20.79
N PRO A 242 30.70 -26.09 -21.89
CA PRO A 242 29.60 -26.36 -22.83
C PRO A 242 28.46 -27.18 -22.20
N ASP A 243 28.75 -27.92 -21.12
CA ASP A 243 27.77 -28.75 -20.41
C ASP A 243 26.85 -27.94 -19.51
N TRP A 244 27.07 -26.63 -19.37
CA TRP A 244 26.31 -25.75 -18.49
C TRP A 244 25.73 -24.53 -19.23
N VAL A 245 24.66 -23.99 -18.66
CA VAL A 245 24.03 -22.74 -19.09
C VAL A 245 23.74 -21.88 -17.86
N ALA A 246 23.77 -20.56 -18.04
CA ALA A 246 23.21 -19.62 -17.08
C ALA A 246 21.75 -19.33 -17.46
N VAL A 247 20.86 -19.34 -16.48
CA VAL A 247 19.45 -19.00 -16.64
C VAL A 247 19.13 -17.79 -15.79
N ARG A 248 18.40 -16.84 -16.38
CA ARG A 248 17.91 -15.63 -15.73
C ARG A 248 16.41 -15.51 -15.87
N ALA A 249 15.71 -15.33 -14.75
CA ALA A 249 14.26 -15.20 -14.73
C ALA A 249 13.80 -14.30 -13.58
N MET A 250 12.71 -13.56 -13.80
CA MET A 250 12.01 -12.86 -12.72
C MET A 250 11.12 -13.85 -11.96
N VAL A 251 11.20 -13.81 -10.63
CA VAL A 251 10.43 -14.68 -9.74
C VAL A 251 9.80 -13.84 -8.63
N LEU A 252 8.60 -14.22 -8.21
CA LEU A 252 7.91 -13.57 -7.11
C LEU A 252 8.75 -13.65 -5.83
N ARG A 253 8.96 -12.51 -5.19
CA ARG A 253 9.79 -12.39 -3.97
C ARG A 253 9.36 -13.33 -2.85
N LYS A 254 8.06 -13.59 -2.71
CA LYS A 254 7.51 -14.51 -1.71
C LYS A 254 7.86 -15.98 -1.96
N GLU A 255 8.22 -16.33 -3.20
CA GLU A 255 8.51 -17.70 -3.63
C GLU A 255 10.00 -17.99 -3.75
N THR A 256 10.84 -16.95 -3.63
CA THR A 256 12.28 -17.03 -3.88
C THR A 256 12.94 -18.22 -3.17
N ASN A 257 12.75 -18.39 -1.86
CA ASN A 257 13.42 -19.47 -1.12
C ASN A 257 12.98 -20.86 -1.61
N ARG A 258 11.67 -21.08 -1.81
CA ARG A 258 11.14 -22.34 -2.35
C ARG A 258 11.73 -22.64 -3.72
N VAL A 259 11.77 -21.64 -4.60
CA VAL A 259 12.32 -21.77 -5.95
C VAL A 259 13.82 -22.08 -5.91
N MET A 260 14.57 -21.46 -5.00
CA MET A 260 16.00 -21.76 -4.82
C MET A 260 16.22 -23.22 -4.40
N ASP A 261 15.41 -23.74 -3.48
CA ASP A 261 15.47 -25.13 -3.05
C ASP A 261 15.17 -26.09 -4.22
N GLU A 262 14.10 -25.83 -4.98
CA GLU A 262 13.72 -26.64 -6.15
C GLU A 262 14.80 -26.64 -7.24
N LEU A 263 15.42 -25.49 -7.49
CA LEU A 263 16.54 -25.35 -8.43
C LEU A 263 17.78 -26.12 -7.95
N TRP A 264 18.08 -26.05 -6.64
CA TRP A 264 19.22 -26.76 -6.06
C TRP A 264 19.12 -28.27 -6.23
N GLU A 265 17.93 -28.84 -5.99
CA GLU A 265 17.64 -30.28 -6.09
C GLU A 265 17.85 -30.82 -7.51
N ILE A 266 17.56 -30.02 -8.55
CA ILE A 266 17.79 -30.43 -9.95
C ILE A 266 19.23 -30.19 -10.43
N GLY A 267 20.10 -29.68 -9.55
CA GLY A 267 21.54 -29.50 -9.82
C GLY A 267 21.96 -28.08 -10.18
N ALA A 268 21.09 -27.07 -10.00
CA ALA A 268 21.50 -25.68 -10.20
C ALA A 268 22.53 -25.25 -9.13
N ARG A 269 23.47 -24.38 -9.51
CA ARG A 269 24.55 -23.86 -8.67
C ARG A 269 24.70 -22.35 -8.90
N GLY A 270 25.33 -21.67 -7.96
CA GLY A 270 25.51 -20.22 -8.05
C GLY A 270 24.18 -19.47 -8.15
N ILE A 271 23.17 -19.87 -7.36
CA ILE A 271 21.83 -19.28 -7.40
C ILE A 271 21.88 -17.92 -6.69
N LEU A 272 21.81 -16.85 -7.47
CA LEU A 272 21.90 -15.46 -7.05
C LEU A 272 20.52 -14.80 -7.09
N VAL A 273 20.25 -13.97 -6.10
CA VAL A 273 19.03 -13.15 -6.02
C VAL A 273 19.44 -11.69 -6.09
N THR A 274 18.89 -10.94 -7.06
CA THR A 274 19.14 -9.51 -7.22
C THR A 274 17.83 -8.72 -7.12
N ASP A 275 17.85 -7.61 -6.37
CA ASP A 275 16.71 -6.70 -6.30
C ASP A 275 16.53 -5.91 -7.59
N ILE A 276 15.26 -5.66 -7.93
CA ILE A 276 14.86 -4.88 -9.11
C ILE A 276 14.33 -3.55 -8.62
N HIS A 277 14.90 -2.44 -9.08
CA HIS A 277 14.44 -1.10 -8.68
C HIS A 277 13.17 -0.65 -9.41
N ALA A 278 13.04 -0.96 -10.70
CA ALA A 278 11.85 -0.65 -11.50
C ALA A 278 11.74 -1.60 -12.70
N CYS A 279 10.52 -1.95 -13.10
CA CYS A 279 10.23 -2.83 -14.23
C CYS A 279 8.95 -2.35 -14.94
N ARG A 280 8.97 -2.23 -16.27
CA ARG A 280 7.76 -1.88 -17.05
C ARG A 280 7.27 -3.13 -17.75
N LEU A 281 5.99 -3.45 -17.52
CA LEU A 281 5.26 -4.49 -18.22
C LEU A 281 4.35 -3.85 -19.27
#